data_AF-A0ABD0C5A6-F1
#
_entry.id   AF-A0ABD0C5A6-F1
#
_cell.length_a   1.000
_cell.length_b   1.000
_cell.length_c   1.000
_cell.angle_alpha   90.00
_cell.angle_beta   90.00
_cell.angle_gamma   90.00
#
_symmetry.space_group_name_H-M   'P 1'
#
loop_
_entity.id
_entity.type
_entity.pdbx_description
1 polymer ?
#
loop_
_entity_poly.entity_id
_entity_poly.type
_entity_poly.pdbx_seq_one_letter_code
_entity_poly.pdbx_strand_id
1 'polypeptide(L)'
;MLSNPILINVAKTGAVSTLFAIALLASGQNPTITGTLTGQLVMEGFIHLKMPMWARRLITRLFSVIPVIICVGLTANDSIAKQHFVLNMLMENSQVFLAFAVPFTIIPLLILTNNKKLMGEFANSYVVSVLGWSSSLILIFLNLYNLPETFVTFNFCNPDLAKVVAYLIIAIIMFLLVWTCVEMLGVDISKLQRKFVLSNRRI
;
A
#
# COMPACT_ATOMS: atom_id res chain seq x y z
N MET A 1 -9.09 -30.36 -9.26
CA MET A 1 -10.38 -31.07 -9.12
C MET A 1 -10.57 -31.36 -7.64
N LEU A 2 -11.69 -30.97 -7.03
CA LEU A 2 -11.93 -31.10 -5.59
C LEU A 2 -11.97 -32.57 -5.18
N SER A 3 -10.98 -33.05 -4.41
CA SER A 3 -10.89 -34.47 -4.02
C SER A 3 -11.77 -34.86 -2.82
N ASN A 4 -12.47 -33.89 -2.19
CA ASN A 4 -13.25 -34.15 -0.97
C ASN A 4 -14.76 -34.14 -1.25
N PRO A 5 -15.48 -35.27 -1.03
CA PRO A 5 -16.89 -35.41 -1.37
C PRO A 5 -17.82 -34.48 -0.55
N ILE A 6 -17.40 -34.07 0.64
CA ILE A 6 -18.15 -33.10 1.48
C ILE A 6 -18.13 -31.72 0.83
N LEU A 7 -16.97 -31.27 0.35
CA LEU A 7 -16.84 -29.97 -0.33
C LEU A 7 -17.62 -29.93 -1.65
N ILE A 8 -17.71 -31.06 -2.37
CA ILE A 8 -18.53 -31.16 -3.59
C ILE A 8 -20.02 -31.02 -3.26
N ASN A 9 -20.50 -31.66 -2.20
CA ASN A 9 -21.90 -31.57 -1.79
C ASN A 9 -22.26 -30.17 -1.28
N VAL A 10 -21.39 -29.52 -0.52
CA VAL A 10 -21.59 -28.15 -0.02
C VAL A 10 -21.42 -27.11 -1.14
N ALA A 11 -20.57 -27.35 -2.14
CA ALA A 11 -20.48 -26.49 -3.31
C ALA A 11 -21.76 -26.51 -4.15
N LYS A 12 -22.42 -27.67 -4.27
CA LYS A 12 -23.68 -27.82 -5.00
C LYS A 12 -24.87 -27.10 -4.34
N THR A 13 -24.83 -26.86 -3.02
CA THR A 13 -25.91 -26.14 -2.31
C THR A 13 -25.81 -24.61 -2.44
N GLY A 14 -24.75 -24.06 -3.06
CA GLY A 14 -24.55 -22.62 -3.21
C GLY A 14 -24.03 -21.91 -1.95
N ALA A 15 -23.93 -22.62 -0.81
CA ALA A 15 -23.47 -22.06 0.46
C ALA A 15 -22.02 -21.55 0.41
N VAL A 16 -21.16 -22.15 -0.41
CA VAL A 16 -19.76 -21.71 -0.57
C VAL A 16 -19.71 -20.32 -1.23
N SER A 17 -20.52 -20.09 -2.26
CA SER A 17 -20.54 -18.81 -2.99
C SER A 17 -21.10 -17.67 -2.13
N THR A 18 -22.11 -17.95 -1.30
CA THR A 18 -22.68 -16.95 -0.39
C THR A 18 -21.70 -16.61 0.73
N LEU A 19 -21.04 -17.60 1.34
CA LEU A 19 -19.98 -17.37 2.33
C LEU A 19 -18.80 -16.59 1.74
N PHE A 20 -18.41 -16.90 0.50
CA PHE A 20 -17.38 -16.14 -0.21
C PHE A 20 -17.81 -14.67 -0.44
N ALA A 21 -19.05 -14.43 -0.86
CA ALA A 21 -19.58 -13.08 -1.03
C ALA A 21 -19.62 -12.30 0.31
N ILE A 22 -20.02 -12.95 1.41
CA ILE A 22 -19.99 -12.36 2.76
C ILE A 22 -18.55 -12.03 3.17
N ALA A 23 -17.59 -12.92 2.90
CA ALA A 23 -16.18 -12.68 3.18
C ALA A 23 -15.63 -11.50 2.37
N LEU A 24 -15.98 -11.37 1.08
CA LEU A 24 -15.62 -10.21 0.26
C LEU A 24 -16.22 -8.91 0.80
N LEU A 25 -17.49 -8.93 1.21
CA LEU A 25 -18.14 -7.77 1.82
C LEU A 25 -17.49 -7.35 3.14
N ALA A 26 -17.14 -8.33 3.99
CA ALA A 26 -16.46 -8.08 5.25
C ALA A 26 -15.04 -7.51 5.04
N SER A 27 -14.27 -8.08 4.10
CA SER A 27 -12.94 -7.58 3.73
C SER A 27 -13.00 -6.13 3.23
N GLY A 28 -14.01 -5.78 2.42
CA GLY A 28 -14.23 -4.44 1.89
C GLY A 28 -14.50 -3.35 2.94
N GLN A 29 -14.81 -3.70 4.20
CA GLN A 29 -15.02 -2.73 5.28
C GLN A 29 -13.72 -2.23 5.89
N ASN A 30 -12.65 -3.04 5.90
CA ASN A 30 -11.40 -2.72 6.57
C ASN A 30 -10.76 -1.39 6.05
N PRO A 31 -10.63 -1.16 4.73
CA PRO A 31 -10.03 0.07 4.20
C PRO A 31 -10.76 1.36 4.61
N THR A 32 -12.05 1.28 4.97
CA THR A 32 -12.82 2.46 5.40
C THR A 32 -12.33 2.98 6.76
N ILE A 33 -12.08 2.08 7.71
CA ILE A 33 -11.67 2.45 9.07
C ILE A 33 -10.17 2.73 9.08
N THR A 34 -9.36 1.78 8.62
CA THR A 34 -7.90 1.92 8.64
C THR A 34 -7.42 3.00 7.69
N GLY A 35 -8.06 3.18 6.53
CA GLY A 35 -7.72 4.24 5.59
C GLY A 35 -8.04 5.65 6.08
N THR A 36 -9.15 5.86 6.80
CA THR A 36 -9.49 7.20 7.33
C THR A 36 -8.60 7.61 8.50
N LEU A 37 -8.24 6.66 9.37
CA LEU A 37 -7.30 6.87 10.48
C LEU A 37 -5.87 7.07 9.99
N THR A 38 -5.37 6.20 9.11
CA THR A 38 -4.03 6.34 8.52
C THR A 38 -3.94 7.62 7.70
N GLY A 39 -4.96 7.93 6.92
CA GLY A 39 -5.06 9.19 6.19
C GLY A 39 -5.04 10.41 7.12
N GLN A 40 -5.58 10.31 8.34
CA GLN A 40 -5.44 11.38 9.35
C GLN A 40 -4.01 11.58 9.76
N LEU A 41 -3.36 10.49 10.17
CA LEU A 41 -2.00 10.52 10.67
C LEU A 41 -1.04 11.10 9.62
N VAL A 42 -1.20 10.66 8.37
CA VAL A 42 -0.39 11.14 7.25
C VAL A 42 -0.69 12.61 6.94
N MET A 43 -1.97 13.01 6.86
CA MET A 43 -2.33 14.40 6.54
C MET A 43 -1.90 15.38 7.63
N GLU A 44 -2.14 15.05 8.89
CA GLU A 44 -1.78 15.91 10.02
C GLU A 44 -0.27 15.92 10.28
N GLY A 45 0.40 14.78 10.06
CA GLY A 45 1.84 14.62 10.24
C GLY A 45 2.68 15.26 9.14
N PHE A 46 2.35 15.04 7.86
CA PHE A 46 3.19 15.48 6.74
C PHE A 46 2.79 16.84 6.15
N ILE A 47 1.48 17.12 6.03
CA ILE A 47 0.99 18.36 5.39
C ILE A 47 0.30 19.32 6.38
N HIS A 48 0.24 18.96 7.67
CA HIS A 48 -0.43 19.71 8.73
C HIS A 48 -1.88 20.14 8.40
N LEU A 49 -2.58 19.33 7.60
CA LEU A 49 -3.95 19.59 7.15
C LEU A 49 -4.95 18.87 8.05
N LYS A 50 -5.79 19.65 8.77
CA LYS A 50 -6.90 19.12 9.57
C LYS A 50 -8.18 19.09 8.76
N MET A 51 -8.59 17.90 8.34
CA MET A 51 -9.83 17.65 7.60
C MET A 51 -10.79 16.80 8.43
N PRO A 52 -12.10 17.11 8.45
CA PRO A 52 -13.08 16.29 9.17
C PRO A 52 -13.21 14.89 8.55
N MET A 53 -13.48 13.88 9.39
CA MET A 53 -13.50 12.46 9.01
C MET A 53 -14.49 12.14 7.89
N TRP A 54 -15.66 12.79 7.87
CA TRP A 54 -16.67 12.57 6.83
C TRP A 54 -16.18 13.05 5.45
N ALA A 55 -15.51 14.21 5.38
CA ALA A 55 -15.02 14.77 4.14
C ALA A 55 -13.88 13.91 3.58
N ARG A 56 -12.96 13.46 4.44
CA ARG A 56 -11.89 12.54 4.04
C ARG A 56 -12.45 11.24 3.47
N ARG A 57 -13.45 10.64 4.12
CA ARG A 57 -14.11 9.42 3.66
C ARG A 57 -14.80 9.62 2.30
N LEU A 58 -15.50 10.74 2.12
CA LEU A 58 -16.15 11.06 0.85
C LEU A 58 -15.12 11.19 -0.29
N ILE A 59 -14.08 11.99 -0.08
CA ILE A 59 -13.06 12.27 -1.09
C ILE A 59 -12.32 11.00 -1.51
N THR A 60 -11.83 10.22 -0.54
CA THR A 60 -11.11 8.96 -0.83
C THR A 60 -12.00 7.92 -1.50
N ARG A 61 -13.28 7.83 -1.12
CA ARG A 61 -14.24 6.93 -1.76
C ARG A 61 -14.55 7.37 -3.19
N LEU A 62 -14.73 8.67 -3.44
CA LEU A 62 -14.93 9.20 -4.78
C LEU A 62 -13.73 8.89 -5.68
N PHE A 63 -12.51 9.21 -5.24
CA PHE A 63 -11.30 8.87 -5.99
C PHE A 63 -11.14 7.37 -6.27
N SER A 64 -11.54 6.51 -5.33
CA SER A 64 -11.48 5.06 -5.50
C SER A 64 -12.56 4.53 -6.45
N VAL A 65 -13.77 5.09 -6.44
CA VAL A 65 -14.92 4.60 -7.22
C VAL A 65 -14.91 5.12 -8.66
N ILE A 66 -14.36 6.31 -8.92
CA ILE A 66 -14.27 6.89 -10.28
C ILE A 66 -13.66 5.91 -11.30
N PRO A 67 -12.46 5.33 -11.11
CA PRO A 67 -11.88 4.41 -12.08
C PRO A 67 -12.70 3.12 -12.23
N VAL A 68 -13.39 2.69 -11.17
CA VAL A 68 -14.29 1.53 -11.21
C VAL A 68 -15.51 1.80 -12.08
N ILE A 69 -16.14 2.98 -11.93
CA ILE A 69 -17.30 3.37 -12.76
C ILE A 69 -16.89 3.49 -14.23
N ILE A 70 -15.74 4.09 -14.52
CA ILE A 70 -15.23 4.21 -15.89
C ILE A 70 -15.00 2.82 -16.48
N CYS A 71 -14.33 1.93 -15.75
CA CYS A 71 -14.09 0.56 -16.17
C CYS A 71 -15.39 -0.18 -16.49
N VAL A 72 -16.37 -0.14 -15.59
CA VAL A 72 -17.68 -0.79 -15.79
C VAL A 72 -18.44 -0.18 -16.96
N GLY A 73 -18.39 1.14 -17.12
CA GLY A 73 -19.04 1.85 -18.23
C GLY A 73 -18.45 1.47 -19.60
N LEU A 74 -17.13 1.31 -19.70
CA LEU A 74 -16.46 0.89 -20.93
C LEU A 74 -16.74 -0.58 -21.27
N THR A 75 -16.88 -1.45 -20.28
CA THR A 75 -17.17 -2.88 -20.46
C THR A 75 -18.66 -3.22 -20.42
N ALA A 76 -19.56 -2.22 -20.40
CA ALA A 76 -21.00 -2.45 -20.20
C ALA A 76 -21.66 -3.27 -21.32
N ASN A 77 -21.12 -3.19 -22.54
CA ASN A 77 -21.60 -3.95 -23.71
C ASN A 77 -20.89 -5.30 -23.89
N ASP A 78 -19.90 -5.61 -23.05
CA ASP A 78 -19.13 -6.86 -23.10
C ASP A 78 -19.78 -7.97 -22.26
N SER A 79 -19.25 -9.19 -22.35
CA SER A 79 -19.71 -10.29 -21.50
C SER A 79 -19.35 -10.07 -20.03
N ILE A 80 -20.18 -10.59 -19.12
CA ILE A 80 -19.99 -10.53 -17.66
C ILE A 80 -18.59 -11.06 -17.26
N ALA A 81 -18.11 -12.10 -17.92
CA ALA A 81 -16.78 -12.66 -17.68
C ALA A 81 -15.65 -11.66 -17.98
N LYS A 82 -15.76 -10.91 -19.09
CA LYS A 82 -14.79 -9.86 -19.42
C LYS A 82 -14.87 -8.69 -18.44
N GLN A 83 -16.06 -8.28 -18.04
CA GLN A 83 -16.23 -7.21 -17.04
C GLN A 83 -15.52 -7.56 -15.72
N HIS A 84 -15.70 -8.78 -15.20
CA HIS A 84 -14.98 -9.23 -14.00
C HIS A 84 -13.47 -9.34 -14.22
N PHE A 85 -13.03 -9.80 -15.39
CA PHE A 85 -11.61 -9.88 -15.72
C PHE A 85 -10.95 -8.49 -15.72
N VAL A 86 -11.55 -7.50 -16.37
CA VAL A 86 -11.01 -6.13 -16.41
C VAL A 86 -11.05 -5.48 -15.02
N LEU A 87 -12.09 -5.73 -14.23
CA LEU A 87 -12.15 -5.25 -12.85
C LEU A 87 -11.04 -5.86 -11.97
N ASN A 88 -10.76 -7.16 -12.12
CA ASN A 88 -9.65 -7.81 -11.43
C ASN A 88 -8.31 -7.22 -11.88
N MET A 89 -8.12 -7.03 -13.18
CA MET A 89 -6.94 -6.38 -13.72
C MET A 89 -6.76 -4.96 -13.16
N LEU A 90 -7.83 -4.19 -13.01
CA LEU A 90 -7.78 -2.86 -12.39
C LEU A 90 -7.35 -2.94 -10.92
N MET A 91 -7.84 -3.92 -10.16
CA MET A 91 -7.44 -4.16 -8.77
C MET A 91 -5.97 -4.56 -8.63
N GLU A 92 -5.48 -5.43 -9.52
CA GLU A 92 -4.07 -5.85 -9.58
C GLU A 92 -3.18 -4.67 -9.99
N ASN A 93 -3.58 -3.91 -11.00
CA ASN A 93 -2.86 -2.74 -11.48
C ASN A 93 -2.80 -1.59 -10.46
N SER A 94 -3.77 -1.50 -9.55
CA SER A 94 -3.77 -0.52 -8.46
C SER A 94 -2.63 -0.75 -7.45
N GLN A 95 -2.00 -1.93 -7.46
CA GLN A 95 -0.88 -2.25 -6.54
C GLN A 95 0.40 -1.46 -6.85
N VAL A 96 0.49 -0.79 -8.00
CA VAL A 96 1.60 0.11 -8.32
C VAL A 96 1.78 1.20 -7.25
N PHE A 97 0.68 1.76 -6.74
CA PHE A 97 0.74 2.77 -5.68
C PHE A 97 1.34 2.21 -4.38
N LEU A 98 1.08 0.93 -4.08
CA LEU A 98 1.66 0.27 -2.92
C LEU A 98 3.17 0.06 -3.10
N ALA A 99 3.60 -0.37 -4.29
CA ALA A 99 5.02 -0.52 -4.61
C ALA A 99 5.80 0.80 -4.46
N PHE A 100 5.16 1.93 -4.78
CA PHE A 100 5.76 3.25 -4.59
C PHE A 100 5.87 3.65 -3.12
N ALA A 101 4.84 3.39 -2.31
CA ALA A 101 4.78 3.88 -0.92
C ALA A 101 5.58 3.02 0.08
N VAL A 102 5.67 1.70 -0.16
CA VAL A 102 6.29 0.74 0.76
C VAL A 102 7.73 1.09 1.16
N PRO A 103 8.65 1.39 0.21
CA PRO A 103 10.04 1.66 0.56
C PRO A 103 10.21 2.88 1.48
N PHE A 104 9.45 3.95 1.21
CA PHE A 104 9.48 5.19 2.01
C PHE A 104 8.80 5.08 3.37
N THR A 105 7.98 4.04 3.58
CA THR A 105 7.34 3.81 4.87
C THR A 105 8.20 2.91 5.76
N ILE A 106 8.68 1.79 5.20
CA ILE A 106 9.33 0.74 5.98
C ILE A 106 10.78 1.12 6.34
N ILE A 107 11.55 1.68 5.41
CA ILE A 107 12.96 2.00 5.65
C ILE A 107 13.12 3.07 6.74
N PRO A 108 12.42 4.22 6.68
CA PRO A 108 12.48 5.20 7.77
C PRO A 108 12.02 4.63 9.11
N LEU A 109 10.97 3.81 9.12
CA LEU A 109 10.50 3.16 10.35
C LEU A 109 11.60 2.29 10.98
N LEU A 110 12.32 1.49 10.19
CA LEU A 110 13.43 0.68 10.69
C LEU A 110 14.61 1.52 11.19
N ILE A 111 14.97 2.59 10.49
CA ILE A 111 16.04 3.49 10.93
C ILE A 111 15.69 4.12 12.27
N LEU A 112 14.45 4.60 12.43
CA LEU A 112 13.99 5.25 13.65
C LEU A 112 13.84 4.27 14.83
N THR A 113 13.30 3.08 14.59
CA THR A 113 13.07 2.06 15.64
C THR A 113 14.35 1.36 16.09
N ASN A 114 15.36 1.25 15.22
CA ASN A 114 16.67 0.71 15.58
C ASN A 114 17.59 1.74 16.25
N ASN A 115 17.20 3.02 16.28
CA ASN A 115 18.04 4.07 16.84
C ASN A 115 17.94 4.15 18.36
N LYS A 116 19.02 3.74 19.05
CA LYS A 116 19.12 3.80 20.52
C LYS A 116 18.98 5.21 21.10
N LYS A 117 19.32 6.27 20.34
CA LYS A 117 19.14 7.66 20.80
C LYS A 117 17.67 8.08 20.84
N LEU A 118 16.83 7.53 19.95
CA LEU A 118 15.39 7.83 19.89
C LEU A 118 14.56 6.94 20.81
N MET A 119 14.78 5.63 20.74
CA MET A 119 13.97 4.64 21.47
C MET A 119 14.52 4.30 22.86
N GLY A 120 15.75 4.71 23.18
CA GLY A 120 16.39 4.41 24.47
C GLY A 120 16.50 2.90 24.71
N GLU A 121 16.00 2.45 25.85
CA GLU A 121 15.97 1.04 26.25
C GLU A 121 14.99 0.19 25.42
N PHE A 122 14.01 0.82 24.75
CA PHE A 122 13.03 0.14 23.90
C PHE A 122 13.48 0.01 22.43
N ALA A 123 14.77 0.29 22.14
CA ALA A 123 15.31 0.08 20.82
C ALA A 123 15.30 -1.41 20.45
N ASN A 124 15.08 -1.69 19.16
CA ASN A 124 15.04 -3.06 18.66
C ASN A 124 16.30 -3.86 19.02
N SER A 125 16.10 -5.13 19.38
CA SER A 125 17.20 -6.06 19.54
C SER A 125 17.89 -6.34 18.20
N TYR A 126 19.13 -6.84 18.24
CA TYR A 126 19.88 -7.16 17.03
C TYR A 126 19.14 -8.18 16.15
N VAL A 127 18.48 -9.18 16.75
CA VAL A 127 17.72 -10.20 16.02
C VAL A 127 16.52 -9.59 15.29
N VAL A 128 15.74 -8.75 15.96
CA VAL A 128 14.58 -8.08 15.33
C VAL A 128 15.05 -7.11 14.25
N SER A 129 16.17 -6.42 14.47
CA SER A 129 16.77 -5.54 13.45
C SER A 129 17.14 -6.33 12.19
N VAL A 130 17.85 -7.46 12.32
CA VAL A 130 18.27 -8.27 11.17
C VAL A 130 17.07 -8.84 10.42
N LEU A 131 16.07 -9.38 11.14
CA LEU A 131 14.84 -9.89 10.53
C LEU A 131 14.00 -8.79 9.87
N GLY A 132 13.96 -7.61 10.48
CA GLY A 132 13.28 -6.44 9.94
C GLY A 132 13.92 -5.97 8.65
N TRP A 133 15.25 -5.79 8.64
CA TRP A 133 16.00 -5.40 7.45
C TRP A 133 15.89 -6.45 6.33
N SER A 134 16.00 -7.74 6.64
CA SER A 134 15.88 -8.80 5.63
C SER A 134 14.47 -8.82 5.01
N SER A 135 13.42 -8.81 5.83
CA SER A 135 12.02 -8.80 5.35
C SER A 135 11.72 -7.57 4.51
N SER A 136 12.24 -6.41 4.91
CA SER A 136 12.01 -5.14 4.21
C SER A 136 12.72 -5.10 2.86
N LEU A 137 13.97 -5.56 2.80
CA LEU A 137 14.71 -5.66 1.54
C LEU A 137 14.03 -6.62 0.56
N ILE A 138 13.53 -7.76 1.05
CA ILE A 138 12.77 -8.73 0.24
C ILE A 138 11.47 -8.10 -0.28
N LEU A 139 10.68 -7.45 0.58
CA LEU A 139 9.43 -6.82 0.18
C LEU A 139 9.64 -5.70 -0.85
N ILE A 140 10.65 -4.85 -0.65
CA ILE A 140 10.98 -3.78 -1.59
C ILE A 140 11.43 -4.37 -2.92
N PHE A 141 12.31 -5.39 -2.89
CA PHE A 141 12.77 -6.06 -4.10
C PHE A 141 11.60 -6.68 -4.89
N LEU A 142 10.72 -7.45 -4.23
CA LEU A 142 9.58 -8.09 -4.88
C LEU A 142 8.58 -7.08 -5.44
N ASN A 143 8.30 -6.00 -4.71
CA ASN A 143 7.40 -4.95 -5.19
C ASN A 143 7.97 -4.23 -6.42
N LEU A 144 9.27 -3.92 -6.43
CA LEU A 144 9.92 -3.29 -7.59
C LEU A 144 10.09 -4.26 -8.76
N TYR A 145 10.28 -5.56 -8.49
CA TYR A 145 10.39 -6.59 -9.52
C TYR A 145 9.07 -6.77 -10.30
N ASN A 146 7.92 -6.69 -9.63
CA ASN A 146 6.61 -6.85 -10.27
C ASN A 146 6.15 -5.62 -11.07
N LEU A 147 6.73 -4.45 -10.78
CA LEU A 147 6.31 -3.15 -11.33
C LEU A 147 6.35 -3.11 -12.87
N PRO A 148 7.39 -3.59 -13.58
CA PRO A 148 7.42 -3.57 -15.05
C PRO A 148 6.27 -4.36 -15.69
N GLU A 149 5.92 -5.53 -15.15
CA GLU A 149 4.80 -6.35 -15.67
C GLU A 149 3.46 -5.63 -15.49
N THR A 150 3.27 -4.92 -14.37
CA THR A 150 2.08 -4.11 -14.16
C THR A 150 1.97 -2.97 -15.18
N PHE A 151 3.09 -2.32 -15.53
CA PHE A 151 3.12 -1.27 -16.56
C PHE A 151 2.84 -1.79 -17.98
N VAL A 152 3.30 -3.00 -18.31
CA VAL A 152 2.94 -3.65 -19.57
C VAL A 152 1.44 -3.95 -19.61
N THR A 153 0.87 -4.39 -18.49
CA THR A 153 -0.56 -4.74 -18.36
C THR A 153 -1.49 -3.52 -18.52
N PHE A 154 -1.03 -2.32 -18.16
CA PHE A 154 -1.77 -1.09 -18.42
C PHE A 154 -1.99 -0.80 -19.92
N ASN A 155 -1.17 -1.36 -20.81
CA ASN A 155 -1.29 -1.26 -22.27
C ASN A 155 -1.44 0.18 -22.81
N PHE A 156 -0.88 1.18 -22.11
CA PHE A 156 -0.89 2.58 -22.58
C PHE A 156 0.09 2.83 -23.73
N CYS A 157 1.12 1.98 -23.87
CA CYS A 157 2.17 2.14 -24.87
C CYS A 157 2.69 0.77 -25.34
N ASN A 158 3.57 0.80 -26.35
CA ASN A 158 4.32 -0.38 -26.81
C ASN A 158 4.99 -1.08 -25.61
N PRO A 159 5.03 -2.43 -25.58
CA PRO A 159 5.49 -3.19 -24.43
C PRO A 159 6.94 -2.85 -24.05
N ASP A 160 7.79 -2.56 -25.04
CA ASP A 160 9.18 -2.16 -24.80
C ASP A 160 9.26 -0.77 -24.14
N LEU A 161 8.42 0.17 -24.57
CA LEU A 161 8.40 1.52 -23.99
C LEU A 161 7.79 1.51 -22.59
N ALA A 162 6.77 0.67 -22.33
CA ALA A 162 6.21 0.47 -21.00
C ALA A 162 7.27 -0.04 -20.00
N LYS A 163 8.10 -1.00 -20.41
CA LYS A 163 9.23 -1.50 -19.60
C LYS A 163 10.26 -0.41 -19.34
N VAL A 164 10.63 0.37 -20.35
CA VAL A 164 11.58 1.49 -20.19
C VAL A 164 11.05 2.52 -19.19
N VAL A 165 9.77 2.89 -19.28
CA VAL A 165 9.12 3.80 -18.33
C VAL A 165 9.11 3.21 -16.91
N ALA A 166 8.80 1.93 -16.76
CA ALA A 166 8.83 1.25 -15.46
C ALA A 166 10.24 1.26 -14.84
N TYR A 167 11.29 0.94 -15.61
CA TYR A 167 12.66 1.00 -15.11
C TYR A 167 13.10 2.43 -14.76
N LEU A 168 12.65 3.43 -15.51
CA LEU A 168 12.89 4.85 -15.18
C LEU A 168 12.24 5.20 -13.85
N ILE A 169 10.98 4.79 -13.62
CA ILE A 169 10.27 5.00 -12.36
C ILE A 169 10.99 4.30 -11.21
N ILE A 170 11.44 3.05 -11.38
CA ILE A 170 12.22 2.33 -10.38
C ILE A 170 13.51 3.08 -10.06
N ALA A 171 14.22 3.60 -11.06
CA ALA A 171 15.42 4.40 -10.85
C ALA A 171 15.14 5.68 -10.05
N ILE A 172 14.03 6.37 -10.32
CA ILE A 172 13.59 7.54 -9.54
C ILE A 172 13.27 7.12 -8.10
N ILE A 173 12.54 6.03 -7.88
CA ILE A 173 12.20 5.55 -6.54
C ILE A 173 13.47 5.21 -5.76
N MET A 174 14.42 4.52 -6.38
CA MET A 174 15.71 4.19 -5.75
C MET A 174 16.52 5.44 -5.43
N PHE A 175 16.54 6.43 -6.34
CA PHE A 175 17.21 7.71 -6.08
C PHE A 175 16.58 8.44 -4.90
N LEU A 176 15.25 8.57 -4.87
CA LEU A 176 14.51 9.20 -3.77
C LEU A 176 14.69 8.43 -2.46
N LEU A 177 14.75 7.10 -2.51
CA LEU A 177 14.98 6.26 -1.33
C LEU A 177 16.37 6.49 -0.77
N VAL A 178 17.40 6.51 -1.61
CA VAL A 178 18.77 6.81 -1.18
C VAL A 178 18.83 8.21 -0.58
N TRP A 179 18.20 9.20 -1.23
CA TRP A 179 18.08 10.56 -0.69
C TRP A 179 17.45 10.56 0.70
N THR A 180 16.31 9.87 0.86
CA THR A 180 15.59 9.78 2.13
C THR A 180 16.44 9.10 3.22
N CYS A 181 17.19 8.06 2.87
CA CYS A 181 18.11 7.39 3.78
C CYS A 181 19.25 8.32 4.23
N VAL A 182 19.87 9.05 3.31
CA VAL A 182 20.95 10.00 3.61
C VAL A 182 20.44 11.10 4.52
N GLU A 183 19.27 11.66 4.21
CA GLU A 183 18.66 12.70 5.03
C GLU A 183 18.33 12.17 6.43
N MET A 184 17.72 10.99 6.54
CA MET A 184 17.41 10.34 7.83
C MET A 184 18.67 10.03 8.67
N LEU A 185 19.79 9.67 8.04
CA LEU A 185 21.06 9.44 8.73
C LEU A 185 21.76 10.74 9.14
N GLY A 186 21.58 11.81 8.36
CA GLY A 186 22.12 13.15 8.64
C GLY A 186 21.30 13.97 9.64
N VAL A 187 20.07 13.56 9.97
CA VAL A 187 19.22 14.25 10.93
C VAL A 187 19.79 14.15 12.35
N ASP A 188 20.11 15.31 12.91
CA ASP A 188 20.58 15.43 14.29
C ASP A 188 19.40 15.22 15.27
N ILE A 189 19.25 13.98 15.72
CA ILE A 189 18.18 13.45 16.57
C ILE A 189 17.97 14.27 17.86
N SER A 190 18.99 14.97 18.33
CA SER A 190 18.93 15.86 19.48
C SER A 190 17.90 17.00 19.32
N LYS A 191 17.71 17.50 18.09
CA LYS A 191 16.70 18.54 17.77
C LYS A 191 15.27 17.99 17.75
N LEU A 192 15.09 16.73 17.32
CA LEU A 192 13.80 16.03 17.34
C LEU A 192 13.32 15.78 18.77
N GLN A 193 14.20 15.32 19.66
CA GLN A 193 13.88 15.13 21.08
C GLN A 193 13.46 16.44 21.75
N ARG A 194 14.18 17.55 21.51
CA ARG A 194 13.80 18.87 22.07
C ARG A 194 12.41 19.31 21.60
N LYS A 195 12.07 19.09 20.32
CA LYS A 195 10.75 19.47 19.77
C LYS A 195 9.62 18.63 20.38
N PHE A 196 9.84 17.33 20.57
CA PHE A 196 8.87 16.44 21.23
C PHE A 196 8.66 16.80 22.71
N VAL A 197 9.73 17.02 23.47
CA VAL A 197 9.64 17.42 24.89
C VAL A 197 8.92 18.76 25.05
N LEU A 198 9.16 19.73 24.15
CA LEU A 198 8.49 21.03 24.18
C LEU A 198 7.02 20.96 23.73
N SER A 199 6.65 20.00 22.87
CA SER A 199 5.26 19.77 22.49
C SER A 199 4.46 19.10 23.61
N ASN A 200 5.08 18.16 24.34
CA ASN A 200 4.45 17.45 25.46
C ASN A 200 4.29 18.31 26.73
N ARG A 201 4.85 19.53 26.75
CA ARG A 201 4.62 20.55 27.79
C ARG A 201 3.48 21.53 27.45
N ARG A 202 2.85 21.42 26.27
CA ARG A 202 1.71 22.26 25.85
C ARG A 202 0.38 21.51 25.85
N ILE A 203 0.29 20.42 26.60
CA ILE A 203 -0.95 19.70 26.89
C ILE A 203 -1.14 19.74 28.40
#